data_AF-A0A0Q8NZI7-F1
#
_entry.id   AF-A0A0Q8NZI7-F1
#
_cell.length_a   1.000
_cell.length_b   1.000
_cell.length_c   1.000
_cell.angle_alpha   90.00
_cell.angle_beta   90.00
_cell.angle_gamma   90.00
#
_symmetry.space_group_name_H-M   'P 1'
#
loop_
_entity.id
_entity.type
_entity.pdbx_description
1 polymer ?
#
loop_
_entity_poly.entity_id
_entity_poly.type
_entity_poly.pdbx_seq_one_letter_code
_entity_poly.pdbx_strand_id
1 'polypeptide(L)'
;MTVELTARLDDVVVDHLRGEAARAGVDLDTHLARVVTADYLAAHGSRAEQIARAAALTAAAVQTWDREGRPEDDGHDFEDVFGQ
;
A
#
# COMPACT_ATOMS: atom_id res chain seq x y z
N MET A 1 -23.81 0.36 -1.25
CA MET A 1 -23.19 -0.60 -2.18
C MET A 1 -21.91 -1.07 -1.54
N THR A 2 -21.72 -2.38 -1.37
CA THR A 2 -20.46 -2.96 -0.89
C THR A 2 -19.76 -3.65 -2.06
N VAL A 3 -18.43 -3.64 -2.04
CA VAL A 3 -17.58 -4.27 -3.06
C VAL A 3 -16.64 -5.24 -2.34
N GLU A 4 -16.43 -6.42 -2.91
CA GLU A 4 -15.48 -7.40 -2.39
C GLU A 4 -14.09 -7.11 -2.99
N LEU A 5 -13.07 -7.06 -2.13
CA LEU A 5 -11.69 -6.84 -2.52
C LEU A 5 -10.90 -8.13 -2.33
N THR A 6 -10.22 -8.58 -3.38
CA THR A 6 -9.29 -9.71 -3.31
C THR A 6 -7.86 -9.19 -3.49
N ALA A 7 -7.01 -9.46 -2.51
CA ALA A 7 -5.58 -9.12 -2.54
C ALA A 7 -4.74 -10.35 -2.18
N ARG A 8 -3.52 -10.41 -2.74
CA ARG A 8 -2.51 -11.39 -2.34
C ARG A 8 -1.54 -10.70 -1.38
N LEU A 9 -1.39 -11.26 -0.19
CA LEU A 9 -0.51 -10.77 0.87
C LEU A 9 0.35 -11.92 1.36
N ASP A 10 1.58 -11.63 1.78
CA ASP A 10 2.43 -12.63 2.42
C ASP A 10 1.80 -13.11 3.73
N ASP A 11 1.97 -14.40 4.05
CA ASP A 11 1.37 -15.03 5.25
C ASP A 11 1.73 -14.29 6.54
N VAL A 12 2.97 -13.78 6.64
CA VAL A 12 3.45 -13.00 7.79
C VAL A 12 2.63 -11.72 7.98
N VAL A 13 2.28 -11.05 6.87
CA VAL A 13 1.45 -9.84 6.89
C VAL A 13 0.01 -10.19 7.28
N VAL A 14 -0.53 -11.28 6.74
CA VAL A 14 -1.87 -11.77 7.08
C VAL A 14 -1.97 -12.09 8.57
N ASP A 15 -1.00 -12.79 9.13
CA ASP A 15 -0.99 -13.13 10.56
C ASP A 15 -0.84 -11.91 11.45
N HIS A 16 -0.02 -10.93 11.04
CA HIS A 16 0.06 -9.65 11.73
C HIS A 16 -1.29 -8.92 11.74
N LEU A 17 -1.97 -8.83 10.59
CA LEU A 17 -3.28 -8.17 10.46
C LEU A 17 -4.37 -8.87 11.27
N ARG A 18 -4.36 -10.21 11.33
CA ARG A 18 -5.24 -10.98 12.22
C ARG A 18 -5.00 -10.64 13.69
N GLY A 19 -3.73 -10.50 14.09
CA GLY A 19 -3.35 -10.08 15.44
C GLY A 19 -3.84 -8.68 15.79
N GLU A 20 -3.68 -7.72 14.88
CA GLU A 20 -4.19 -6.34 15.05
C GLU A 20 -5.71 -6.28 15.13
N ALA A 21 -6.42 -7.03 14.29
CA ALA A 21 -7.88 -7.15 14.36
C ALA A 21 -8.34 -7.71 15.72
N ALA A 22 -7.69 -8.78 16.20
CA ALA A 22 -7.99 -9.37 17.50
C ALA A 22 -7.72 -8.40 18.66
N ARG A 23 -6.61 -7.65 18.64
CA ARG A 23 -6.31 -6.60 19.64
C ARG A 23 -7.35 -5.49 19.66
N ALA A 24 -7.85 -5.11 18.47
CA ALA A 24 -8.91 -4.12 18.32
C ALA A 24 -10.32 -4.66 18.64
N GLY A 25 -10.47 -5.96 18.90
CA GLY A 25 -11.74 -6.61 19.22
C GLY A 25 -12.71 -6.66 18.04
N VAL A 26 -12.21 -6.72 16.81
CA VAL A 26 -13.00 -6.77 15.57
C VAL A 26 -12.56 -7.93 14.67
N ASP A 27 -13.40 -8.31 13.72
CA ASP A 27 -13.02 -9.26 12.68
C ASP A 27 -12.02 -8.63 11.68
N LEU A 28 -11.35 -9.49 10.91
CA LEU A 28 -10.30 -9.08 9.96
C LEU A 28 -10.85 -8.13 8.87
N ASP A 29 -12.04 -8.40 8.35
CA ASP A 29 -12.63 -7.61 7.26
C ASP A 29 -12.96 -6.20 7.73
N THR A 30 -13.54 -6.08 8.93
CA THR A 30 -13.78 -4.79 9.60
C THR A 30 -12.47 -4.03 9.84
N HIS A 31 -11.42 -4.71 10.29
CA HIS A 31 -10.11 -4.09 10.48
C HIS A 31 -9.53 -3.57 9.16
N LEU A 32 -9.53 -4.39 8.10
CA LEU A 32 -9.05 -4.02 6.77
C LEU A 32 -9.85 -2.85 6.18
N ALA A 33 -11.17 -2.86 6.30
CA ALA A 33 -12.03 -1.76 5.84
C ALA A 33 -11.67 -0.43 6.52
N ARG A 34 -11.36 -0.45 7.81
CA ARG A 34 -10.91 0.75 8.55
C ARG A 34 -9.55 1.23 8.07
N VAL A 35 -8.59 0.33 7.86
CA VAL A 35 -7.25 0.67 7.34
C VAL A 35 -7.35 1.29 5.95
N VAL A 36 -8.10 0.68 5.03
CA VAL A 36 -8.31 1.21 3.67
C VAL A 36 -9.01 2.57 3.70
N THR A 37 -10.02 2.73 4.56
CA THR A 37 -10.70 4.02 4.73
C THR A 37 -9.74 5.09 5.26
N ALA A 38 -8.90 4.77 6.24
CA ALA A 38 -7.91 5.69 6.78
C ALA A 38 -6.87 6.11 5.73
N ASP A 39 -6.38 5.16 4.90
CA ASP A 39 -5.47 5.47 3.80
C ASP A 39 -6.11 6.41 2.77
N TYR A 40 -7.37 6.15 2.40
CA TYR A 40 -8.12 7.02 1.51
C TYR A 40 -8.26 8.44 2.08
N LEU A 41 -8.63 8.56 3.37
CA LEU A 41 -8.74 9.85 4.02
C LEU A 41 -7.40 10.59 4.08
N ALA A 42 -6.30 9.90 4.37
CA ALA A 42 -4.96 10.49 4.38
C ALA A 42 -4.54 10.98 2.98
N ALA A 43 -4.89 10.26 1.92
CA ALA A 43 -4.63 10.66 0.54
C ALA A 43 -5.34 11.96 0.14
N HIS A 44 -6.49 12.26 0.77
CA HIS A 44 -7.29 13.45 0.50
C HIS A 44 -7.28 14.46 1.66
N GLY A 45 -6.44 14.21 2.67
CA GLY A 45 -6.34 14.99 3.88
C GLY A 45 -5.50 16.26 3.70
N SER A 46 -4.99 16.77 4.81
CA SER A 46 -4.03 17.85 4.81
C SER A 46 -2.75 17.47 4.05
N ARG A 47 -1.99 18.47 3.61
CA ARG A 47 -0.70 18.25 2.95
C ARG A 47 0.27 17.42 3.81
N ALA A 48 0.24 17.60 5.14
CA ALA A 48 1.09 16.84 6.06
C ALA A 48 0.74 15.34 6.04
N GLU A 49 -0.54 15.01 6.03
CA GLU A 49 -1.02 13.62 5.94
C GLU A 49 -0.67 12.99 4.59
N GLN A 50 -0.84 13.74 3.51
CA GLN A 50 -0.46 13.29 2.16
C GLN A 50 1.04 12.98 2.07
N ILE A 51 1.89 13.85 2.65
CA ILE A 51 3.35 13.63 2.69
C ILE A 51 3.69 12.39 3.51
N ALA A 52 3.09 12.23 4.70
CA ALA A 52 3.33 11.07 5.55
C ALA A 52 2.94 9.76 4.84
N ARG A 53 1.78 9.75 4.16
CA ARG A 53 1.34 8.63 3.33
C ARG A 53 2.31 8.32 2.20
N ALA A 54 2.72 9.35 1.44
CA ALA A 54 3.67 9.18 0.34
C ALA A 54 5.00 8.59 0.81
N ALA A 55 5.52 9.04 1.96
CA ALA A 55 6.75 8.50 2.52
C ALA A 55 6.65 7.00 2.86
N ALA A 56 5.53 6.58 3.47
CA ALA A 56 5.29 5.18 3.81
C ALA A 56 5.20 4.28 2.56
N LEU A 57 4.47 4.74 1.53
CA LEU A 57 4.31 3.98 0.29
C LEU A 57 5.60 3.90 -0.53
N THR A 58 6.35 4.99 -0.61
CA THR A 58 7.65 5.01 -1.30
C THR A 58 8.63 4.04 -0.65
N ALA A 59 8.68 3.97 0.68
CA ALA A 59 9.56 3.02 1.38
C ALA A 59 9.24 1.56 1.00
N ALA A 60 7.96 1.18 0.97
CA ALA A 60 7.53 -0.15 0.55
C ALA A 60 7.82 -0.45 -0.93
N ALA A 61 7.61 0.55 -1.81
CA ALA A 61 7.90 0.43 -3.23
C ALA A 61 9.40 0.23 -3.50
N VAL A 62 10.25 1.03 -2.86
CA VAL A 62 11.73 0.92 -2.98
C VAL A 62 12.23 -0.43 -2.46
N GLN A 63 11.74 -0.89 -1.31
CA GLN A 63 12.11 -2.21 -0.79
C GLN A 63 11.74 -3.33 -1.76
N THR A 64 10.62 -3.20 -2.48
CA THR A 64 10.20 -4.17 -3.49
C THR A 64 11.10 -4.12 -4.72
N TRP A 65 11.36 -2.92 -5.24
CA TRP A 65 12.28 -2.71 -6.35
C TRP A 65 13.69 -3.27 -6.05
N ASP A 66 14.23 -3.02 -4.85
CA ASP A 66 15.52 -3.57 -4.43
C ASP A 66 15.50 -5.11 -4.32
N ARG A 67 14.43 -5.70 -3.76
CA ARG A 67 14.28 -7.16 -3.60
C ARG A 67 14.22 -7.88 -4.95
N GLU A 68 13.60 -7.25 -5.94
CA GLU A 68 13.47 -7.76 -7.30
C GLU A 68 14.75 -7.54 -8.13
N GLY A 69 15.80 -6.98 -7.55
CA GLY A 69 17.07 -6.74 -8.23
C GLY A 69 17.05 -5.53 -9.15
N ARG A 70 16.12 -4.59 -8.91
CA ARG A 70 15.93 -3.37 -9.69
C ARG A 70 15.65 -3.66 -11.16
N PRO A 71 14.54 -4.34 -11.48
CA PRO A 71 14.23 -4.73 -12.84
C PRO A 71 14.18 -3.52 -13.78
N GLU A 72 14.84 -3.64 -14.93
CA GLU A 72 14.85 -2.67 -16.04
C GLU A 72 14.28 -3.27 -17.34
N ASP A 73 13.86 -4.55 -17.33
CA ASP A 73 13.50 -5.31 -18.53
C ASP A 73 12.31 -4.73 -19.32
N ASP A 74 11.39 -4.03 -18.63
CA ASP A 74 10.26 -3.28 -19.22
C ASP A 74 10.43 -1.75 -19.01
N GLY A 75 11.67 -1.30 -18.77
CA GLY A 75 12.00 0.11 -18.59
C GLY A 75 11.77 0.92 -19.87
N HIS A 76 11.27 2.15 -19.72
CA HIS A 76 11.19 3.11 -20.82
C HIS A 76 12.40 4.05 -20.77
N ASP A 77 12.95 4.36 -21.94
CA ASP A 77 14.01 5.35 -22.03
C ASP A 77 13.47 6.75 -21.73
N PHE A 78 14.35 7.66 -21.33
CA PHE A 78 13.96 9.04 -20.98
C PHE A 78 13.24 9.74 -22.15
N GLU A 79 13.64 9.42 -23.39
CA GLU A 79 13.03 9.91 -24.62
C GLU A 79 11.61 9.35 -24.83
N ASP A 80 11.35 8.09 -24.45
CA ASP A 80 10.02 7.49 -24.52
C ASP A 80 9.05 8.11 -23.50
N VAL A 81 9.55 8.47 -22.32
CA VAL A 81 8.73 9.01 -21.22
C VAL A 81 8.43 10.50 -21.42
N PHE A 82 9.44 11.27 -21.82
CA PHE A 82 9.34 12.74 -21.82
C PHE A 82 9.20 13.34 -23.21
N GLY A 83 9.37 12.56 -24.28
CA GLY A 83 9.13 12.93 -25.67
C GLY A 83 9.82 14.24 -26.08
N GLN A 84 10.95 14.16 -26.77
CA GLN A 84 11.42 15.36 -27.50
C GLN A 84 10.51 15.69 -28.68
#